data_AF-A0A3D2ATW0-F1
#
_entry.id   AF-A0A3D2ATW0-F1
#
_cell.length_a   1.000
_cell.length_b   1.000
_cell.length_c   1.000
_cell.angle_alpha   90.00
_cell.angle_beta   90.00
_cell.angle_gamma   90.00
#
_symmetry.space_group_name_H-M   'P 1'
#
loop_
_entity.id
_entity.type
_entity.pdbx_description
1 polymer ?
#
loop_
_entity_poly.entity_id
_entity_poly.type
_entity_poly.pdbx_seq_one_letter_code
_entity_poly.pdbx_strand_id
1 'polypeptide(L)'
;MIRPLDTITLAMTKLRIRKVRLAFTILVSGLLFGLLLAVILISSGILQSLDSFGRENIGKKYITATTHFGGDEYQFYNIESNNTIVTRAEQIHAERISAKKAEAKRLGIEFNPTEDPVPTEFNKDLGKKVLIEDLAQSPSVLQAVEEYRAGRDKPFDIDEHTKNYDVKRQLTELFIQPEFGTLAPMPDGKEDAIVNADVEQPNSAYQSFEDYTSSYNGLSVADDVISMPYAAKKFDPKTADSIPIIINYNYAEKTLGFEKLPSTATANEKLERIREVREKSTNLQIDFCYRNNESLALLNEAMIQKKEMNKNKDDKEYVKPSVIYKVPADNSCGSTEIISDTRTTEERNLAQKNEEFARIFDKTQDPLQLKMKFEVIGLAPSAQSFSGTQSVADGISALLASAPVPNWLIPAGYFQQLPAELKPVAVFGESATATDVSKTPKAPYDVHITEFSSLAAAKSYLEANACFSGTCEVSAQPHATNSIILADVRGLVETILLWITGIISFVAIIILGSMIGRTIADGRKETAVFRAIGAKRIDIVAIYSWYTILLSLRVIVFVALLGVLLAFIVNYWLSPSVTPMALTAFSAQDLTKQFVLIGFNSPYLIYIPVIIICISLVAMLPPLLMSIRRNPINDMRQE
;
A
#
# COMPACT_ATOMS: atom_id res chain seq x y z
N MET A 1 19.38 -65.44 21.62
CA MET A 1 18.88 -64.09 21.33
C MET A 1 19.76 -63.13 22.10
N ILE A 2 20.36 -62.16 21.43
CA ILE A 2 21.20 -61.17 22.13
C ILE A 2 20.27 -60.29 22.98
N ARG A 3 20.63 -60.02 24.24
CA ARG A 3 19.80 -59.15 25.09
C ARG A 3 19.83 -57.73 24.52
N PRO A 4 18.72 -56.96 24.60
CA PRO A 4 18.64 -55.62 24.01
C PRO A 4 19.73 -54.66 24.52
N LEU A 5 20.15 -54.79 25.79
CA LEU A 5 21.24 -54.01 26.38
C LEU A 5 22.61 -54.34 25.75
N ASP A 6 22.86 -55.60 25.41
CA ASP A 6 24.11 -56.03 24.77
C ASP A 6 24.15 -55.54 23.32
N THR A 7 23.01 -55.55 22.62
CA THR A 7 22.84 -54.98 21.27
C THR A 7 23.18 -53.49 21.23
N ILE A 8 22.71 -52.72 22.21
CA ILE A 8 23.00 -51.28 22.34
C ILE A 8 24.49 -51.04 22.64
N THR A 9 25.08 -51.85 23.51
CA THR A 9 26.50 -51.76 23.86
C THR A 9 27.41 -52.03 22.66
N LEU A 10 27.08 -53.05 21.86
CA LEU A 10 27.75 -53.36 20.60
C LEU A 10 27.63 -52.23 19.58
N ALA A 11 26.43 -51.65 19.42
CA ALA A 11 26.21 -50.50 18.55
C ALA A 11 27.02 -49.26 18.97
N MET A 12 27.07 -48.95 20.27
CA MET A 12 27.88 -47.85 20.82
C MET A 12 29.38 -48.06 20.58
N THR A 13 29.85 -49.29 20.74
CA THR A 13 31.26 -49.65 20.52
C THR A 13 31.64 -49.45 19.05
N LYS A 14 30.75 -49.85 18.14
CA LYS A 14 30.93 -49.67 16.69
C LYS A 14 30.97 -48.20 16.28
N LEU A 15 30.16 -47.34 16.91
CA LEU A 15 30.22 -45.87 16.71
C LEU A 15 31.55 -45.27 17.16
N ARG A 16 32.16 -45.78 18.23
CA ARG A 16 33.44 -45.27 18.76
C ARG A 16 34.66 -45.63 17.92
N ILE A 17 34.63 -46.77 17.21
CA ILE A 17 35.76 -47.25 16.41
C ILE A 17 35.88 -46.48 15.08
N ARG A 18 34.75 -46.09 14.47
CA ARG A 18 34.72 -45.46 13.13
C ARG A 18 34.59 -43.94 13.18
N LYS A 19 35.45 -43.27 13.97
CA LYS A 19 35.34 -41.83 14.30
C LYS A 19 35.30 -40.90 13.07
N VAL A 20 36.20 -41.10 12.11
CA VAL A 20 36.33 -40.22 10.92
C VAL A 20 35.07 -40.26 10.05
N ARG A 21 34.58 -41.47 9.74
CA ARG A 21 33.39 -41.64 8.90
C ARG A 21 32.14 -41.14 9.60
N LEU A 22 32.02 -41.41 10.90
CA LEU A 22 30.94 -40.88 11.73
C LEU A 22 30.91 -39.34 11.71
N ALA A 23 32.07 -38.70 11.87
CA ALA A 23 32.17 -37.25 11.80
C ALA A 23 31.74 -36.71 10.43
N PHE A 24 32.18 -37.35 9.34
CA PHE A 24 31.79 -36.98 7.99
C PHE A 24 30.28 -37.12 7.75
N THR A 25 29.67 -38.22 8.20
CA THR A 25 28.21 -38.41 8.07
C THR A 25 27.42 -37.38 8.85
N ILE A 26 27.84 -37.10 10.08
CA ILE A 26 27.21 -36.06 10.91
C ILE A 26 27.35 -34.70 10.26
N LEU A 27 28.51 -34.36 9.69
CA LEU A 27 28.75 -33.07 9.05
C LEU A 27 27.88 -32.91 7.80
N VAL A 28 27.91 -33.87 6.86
CA VAL A 28 27.17 -33.74 5.58
C VAL A 28 25.67 -33.72 5.80
N SER A 29 25.12 -34.69 6.54
CA SER A 29 23.69 -34.74 6.82
C SER A 29 23.26 -33.62 7.77
N GLY A 30 24.12 -33.27 8.72
CA GLY A 30 23.88 -32.19 9.67
C GLY A 30 23.86 -30.81 9.04
N LEU A 31 24.70 -30.56 8.02
CA LEU A 31 24.69 -29.30 7.28
C LEU A 31 23.42 -29.15 6.44
N LEU A 32 23.01 -30.21 5.74
CA LEU A 32 21.80 -30.23 4.92
C LEU A 32 20.52 -30.01 5.74
N PHE A 33 20.34 -30.74 6.83
CA PHE A 33 19.18 -30.55 7.72
C PHE A 33 19.32 -29.32 8.62
N GLY A 34 20.54 -28.90 8.98
CA GLY A 34 20.80 -27.70 9.76
C GLY A 34 20.45 -26.42 9.01
N LEU A 35 20.80 -26.34 7.72
CA LEU A 35 20.37 -25.24 6.85
C LEU A 35 18.85 -25.22 6.69
N LEU A 36 18.22 -26.37 6.48
CA LEU A 36 16.75 -26.46 6.41
C LEU A 36 16.10 -25.96 7.71
N LEU A 37 16.61 -26.39 8.86
CA LEU A 37 16.11 -25.95 10.16
C LEU A 37 16.29 -24.44 10.34
N ALA A 38 17.43 -23.88 9.93
CA ALA A 38 17.65 -22.43 9.97
C ALA A 38 16.62 -21.68 9.12
N VAL A 39 16.37 -22.11 7.88
CA VAL A 39 15.36 -21.51 7.00
C VAL A 39 13.97 -21.56 7.65
N ILE A 40 13.58 -22.70 8.22
CA ILE A 40 12.28 -22.87 8.89
C ILE A 40 12.14 -21.95 10.11
N LEU A 41 13.17 -21.87 10.95
CA LEU A 41 13.19 -20.96 12.10
C LEU A 41 13.08 -19.50 11.66
N ILE A 42 13.79 -19.13 10.58
CA ILE A 42 13.80 -17.77 10.04
C ILE A 42 12.43 -17.41 9.47
N SER A 43 11.88 -18.24 8.58
CA SER A 43 10.56 -18.03 8.00
C SER A 43 9.46 -17.99 9.06
N SER A 44 9.52 -18.87 10.07
CA SER A 44 8.57 -18.84 11.18
C SER A 44 8.68 -17.56 12.00
N GLY A 45 9.88 -17.03 12.21
CA GLY A 45 10.09 -15.77 12.93
C GLY A 45 9.57 -14.57 12.16
N ILE A 46 9.84 -14.49 10.86
CA ILE A 46 9.28 -13.47 9.97
C ILE A 46 7.75 -13.47 10.04
N LEU A 47 7.11 -14.63 9.85
CA LEU A 47 5.64 -14.73 9.89
C LEU A 47 5.06 -14.37 11.27
N GLN A 48 5.73 -14.77 12.36
CA GLN A 48 5.31 -14.42 13.71
C GLN A 48 5.45 -12.91 13.99
N SER A 49 6.53 -12.30 13.51
CA SER A 49 6.74 -10.85 13.63
C SER A 49 5.72 -10.09 12.79
N LEU A 50 5.46 -10.51 11.55
CA LEU A 50 4.40 -9.92 10.73
C LEU A 50 3.02 -10.00 11.38
N ASP A 51 2.67 -11.13 12.02
CA ASP A 51 1.42 -11.24 12.80
C ASP A 51 1.43 -10.36 14.06
N SER A 52 2.57 -10.24 14.75
CA SER A 52 2.71 -9.38 15.94
C SER A 52 2.57 -7.89 15.62
N PHE A 53 3.16 -7.45 14.50
CA PHE A 53 3.07 -6.08 14.01
C PHE A 53 1.72 -5.81 13.33
N GLY A 54 1.18 -6.76 12.56
CA GLY A 54 -0.14 -6.65 11.94
C GLY A 54 -1.31 -6.64 12.93
N ARG A 55 -1.06 -7.02 14.20
CA ARG A 55 -2.02 -6.83 15.30
C ARG A 55 -2.02 -5.42 15.88
N GLU A 56 -1.02 -4.60 15.56
CA GLU A 56 -1.01 -3.19 15.95
C GLU A 56 -1.95 -2.36 15.06
N ASN A 57 -2.33 -1.18 15.56
CA ASN A 57 -3.28 -0.26 14.92
C ASN A 57 -4.63 -0.90 14.60
N ILE A 58 -4.96 -1.07 13.31
CA ILE A 58 -6.28 -1.57 12.88
C ILE A 58 -6.48 -3.03 13.30
N GLY A 59 -5.37 -3.77 13.48
CA GLY A 59 -5.35 -5.14 13.95
C GLY A 59 -5.87 -6.15 12.92
N LYS A 60 -6.26 -7.32 13.41
CA LYS A 60 -6.72 -8.43 12.57
C LYS A 60 -8.18 -8.24 12.13
N LYS A 61 -8.38 -7.34 11.15
CA LYS A 61 -9.66 -7.11 10.46
C LYS A 61 -9.51 -7.46 8.99
N TYR A 62 -10.59 -7.93 8.37
CA TYR A 62 -10.60 -8.32 6.97
C TYR A 62 -11.35 -7.26 6.17
N ILE A 63 -10.63 -6.22 5.75
CA ILE A 63 -11.21 -5.03 5.14
C ILE A 63 -10.85 -5.01 3.65
N THR A 64 -11.83 -4.72 2.81
CA THR A 64 -11.63 -4.54 1.37
C THR A 64 -12.19 -3.20 0.93
N ALA A 65 -11.52 -2.60 -0.06
CA ALA A 65 -12.00 -1.48 -0.84
C ALA A 65 -12.62 -2.01 -2.13
N THR A 66 -13.87 -1.64 -2.40
CA THR A 66 -14.62 -2.00 -3.59
C THR A 66 -14.90 -0.74 -4.39
N THR A 67 -14.52 -0.73 -5.66
CA THR A 67 -14.86 0.34 -6.60
C THR A 67 -15.79 -0.23 -7.66
N HIS A 68 -16.88 0.47 -7.93
CA HIS A 68 -17.73 0.22 -9.09
C HIS A 68 -17.24 1.12 -10.22
N PHE A 69 -16.74 0.48 -11.27
CA PHE A 69 -16.47 1.13 -12.53
C PHE A 69 -17.71 0.86 -13.37
N GLY A 70 -18.75 1.68 -13.24
CA GLY A 70 -19.98 1.49 -13.99
C GLY A 70 -19.67 1.16 -15.45
N GLY A 71 -20.37 0.17 -16.03
CA GLY A 71 -20.03 -0.44 -17.32
C GLY A 71 -19.89 0.53 -18.52
N ASP A 72 -20.21 1.81 -18.32
CA ASP A 72 -20.03 2.91 -19.26
C ASP A 72 -18.69 3.67 -19.12
N GLU A 73 -17.72 3.26 -18.30
CA GLU A 73 -16.39 3.95 -18.29
C GLU A 73 -15.59 3.68 -19.58
N TYR A 74 -15.82 2.54 -20.24
CA TYR A 74 -15.39 2.35 -21.63
C TYR A 74 -16.11 3.28 -22.61
N GLN A 75 -17.27 3.82 -22.21
CA GLN A 75 -17.93 4.93 -22.89
C GLN A 75 -17.37 6.28 -22.45
N PHE A 76 -16.68 6.49 -21.32
CA PHE A 76 -16.02 7.77 -21.02
C PHE A 76 -14.87 8.05 -21.99
N TYR A 77 -14.08 7.02 -22.30
CA TYR A 77 -13.13 7.02 -23.43
C TYR A 77 -13.80 7.08 -24.83
N ASN A 78 -15.14 7.12 -24.89
CA ASN A 78 -15.95 7.19 -26.12
C ASN A 78 -17.11 8.21 -26.03
N ILE A 79 -17.17 9.08 -25.01
CA ILE A 79 -18.26 10.05 -24.81
C ILE A 79 -18.23 11.02 -25.99
N GLU A 80 -17.02 11.35 -26.41
CA GLU A 80 -16.71 12.13 -27.60
C GLU A 80 -17.41 11.59 -28.84
N SER A 81 -17.62 10.29 -28.94
CA SER A 81 -18.23 9.65 -30.11
C SER A 81 -19.68 9.17 -29.87
N ASN A 82 -20.24 9.43 -28.68
CA ASN A 82 -21.61 9.05 -28.33
C ASN A 82 -22.62 10.02 -28.97
N ASN A 83 -23.31 9.57 -30.02
CA ASN A 83 -24.26 10.41 -30.77
C ASN A 83 -25.34 11.08 -29.92
N THR A 84 -25.75 10.47 -28.80
CA THR A 84 -26.79 11.06 -27.93
C THR A 84 -26.23 12.28 -27.20
N ILE A 85 -25.04 12.14 -26.63
CA ILE A 85 -24.36 13.21 -25.89
C ILE A 85 -23.94 14.31 -26.86
N VAL A 86 -23.32 13.96 -28.00
CA VAL A 86 -22.91 14.91 -29.05
C VAL A 86 -24.10 15.75 -29.52
N THR A 87 -25.21 15.10 -29.89
CA THR A 87 -26.41 15.81 -30.38
C THR A 87 -26.99 16.73 -29.30
N ARG A 88 -27.05 16.26 -28.05
CA ARG A 88 -27.58 17.04 -26.94
C ARG A 88 -26.68 18.23 -26.57
N ALA A 89 -25.36 18.05 -26.60
CA ALA A 89 -24.40 19.11 -26.38
C ALA A 89 -24.51 20.21 -27.44
N GLU A 90 -24.70 19.87 -28.73
CA GLU A 90 -24.97 20.85 -29.79
C GLU A 90 -26.25 21.64 -29.53
N GLN A 91 -27.32 20.95 -29.11
CA GLN A 91 -28.60 21.59 -28.81
C GLN A 91 -28.45 22.57 -27.63
N ILE A 92 -27.85 22.13 -26.52
CA ILE A 92 -27.63 22.96 -25.33
C ILE A 92 -26.74 24.16 -25.69
N HIS A 93 -25.70 23.96 -26.50
CA HIS A 93 -24.87 25.06 -26.98
C HIS A 93 -25.69 26.08 -27.80
N ALA A 94 -26.52 25.65 -28.75
CA ALA A 94 -27.38 26.55 -29.52
C ALA A 94 -28.40 27.33 -28.65
N GLU A 95 -28.97 26.67 -27.63
CA GLU A 95 -29.84 27.28 -26.64
C GLU A 95 -29.07 28.35 -25.82
N ARG A 96 -27.85 28.02 -25.37
CA ARG A 96 -26.97 28.93 -24.65
C ARG A 96 -26.55 30.14 -25.49
N ILE A 97 -26.21 29.96 -26.76
CA ILE A 97 -25.91 31.09 -27.67
C ILE A 97 -27.11 32.02 -27.82
N SER A 98 -28.32 31.46 -27.90
CA SER A 98 -29.55 32.26 -28.00
C SER A 98 -29.79 33.06 -26.72
N ALA A 99 -29.58 32.45 -25.55
CA ALA A 99 -29.65 33.12 -24.26
C ALA A 99 -28.57 34.21 -24.12
N LYS A 100 -27.31 33.91 -24.47
CA LYS A 100 -26.19 34.87 -24.51
C LYS A 100 -26.52 36.07 -25.39
N LYS A 101 -27.07 35.87 -26.59
CA LYS A 101 -27.50 37.00 -27.46
C LYS A 101 -28.58 37.88 -26.84
N ALA A 102 -29.60 37.25 -26.23
CA ALA A 102 -30.69 37.99 -25.61
C ALA A 102 -30.19 38.83 -24.43
N GLU A 103 -29.30 38.25 -23.63
CA GLU A 103 -28.77 38.88 -22.44
C GLU A 103 -27.73 39.97 -22.76
N ALA A 104 -26.87 39.73 -23.75
CA ALA A 104 -25.95 40.75 -24.27
C ALA A 104 -26.72 41.98 -24.78
N LYS A 105 -27.84 41.76 -25.47
CA LYS A 105 -28.75 42.85 -25.90
C LYS A 105 -29.40 43.58 -24.72
N ARG A 106 -29.79 42.86 -23.66
CA ARG A 106 -30.35 43.46 -22.43
C ARG A 106 -29.33 44.35 -21.72
N LEU A 107 -28.10 43.88 -21.62
CA LEU A 107 -27.00 44.57 -20.96
C LEU A 107 -26.39 45.68 -21.84
N GLY A 108 -26.62 45.61 -23.16
CA GLY A 108 -26.07 46.55 -24.13
C GLY A 108 -24.56 46.35 -24.32
N ILE A 109 -24.12 45.09 -24.34
CA ILE A 109 -22.74 44.69 -24.60
C ILE A 109 -22.64 44.05 -25.98
N GLU A 110 -21.45 44.12 -26.59
CA GLU A 110 -21.18 43.44 -27.85
C GLU A 110 -20.93 41.95 -27.59
N PHE A 111 -21.66 41.08 -28.27
CA PHE A 111 -21.48 39.63 -28.19
C PHE A 111 -21.36 39.05 -29.60
N ASN A 112 -20.21 38.46 -29.90
CA ASN A 112 -19.98 37.78 -31.16
C ASN A 112 -20.19 36.27 -31.00
N PRO A 113 -21.29 35.70 -31.55
CA PRO A 113 -21.56 34.27 -31.43
C PRO A 113 -20.58 33.36 -32.18
N THR A 114 -19.75 33.90 -33.08
CA THR A 114 -18.73 33.09 -33.79
C THR A 114 -17.47 32.88 -32.97
N GLU A 115 -17.29 33.66 -31.90
CA GLU A 115 -16.15 33.53 -30.98
C GLU A 115 -16.43 32.54 -29.84
N ASP A 116 -17.70 32.16 -29.63
CA ASP A 116 -18.06 31.13 -28.67
C ASP A 116 -17.75 29.74 -29.27
N PRO A 117 -16.87 28.95 -28.64
CA PRO A 117 -16.36 27.72 -29.24
C PRO A 117 -17.44 26.64 -29.32
N VAL A 118 -17.65 26.11 -30.53
CA VAL A 118 -18.60 25.02 -30.77
C VAL A 118 -18.03 23.72 -30.17
N PRO A 119 -18.77 23.01 -29.30
CA PRO A 119 -18.22 21.85 -28.57
C PRO A 119 -17.97 20.59 -29.41
N THR A 120 -18.25 20.64 -30.72
CA THR A 120 -18.27 19.47 -31.60
C THR A 120 -17.59 19.72 -32.94
N GLU A 121 -16.97 18.69 -33.49
CA GLU A 121 -16.37 18.69 -34.83
C GLU A 121 -16.73 17.44 -35.64
N PHE A 122 -16.50 17.46 -36.95
CA PHE A 122 -16.70 16.28 -37.79
C PHE A 122 -15.42 15.46 -37.90
N ASN A 123 -15.43 14.26 -37.32
CA ASN A 123 -14.31 13.33 -37.43
C ASN A 123 -14.38 12.57 -38.76
N LYS A 124 -13.38 12.79 -39.63
CA LYS A 124 -13.33 12.21 -40.99
C LYS A 124 -13.11 10.70 -40.98
N ASP A 125 -12.36 10.18 -40.01
CA ASP A 125 -12.03 8.76 -39.92
C ASP A 125 -13.22 7.94 -39.41
N LEU A 126 -14.04 8.53 -38.53
CA LEU A 126 -15.26 7.93 -37.98
C LEU A 126 -16.52 8.23 -38.81
N GLY A 127 -16.45 9.17 -39.76
CA GLY A 127 -17.57 9.58 -40.61
C GLY A 127 -18.76 10.18 -39.84
N LYS A 128 -18.53 10.70 -38.63
CA LYS A 128 -19.57 11.24 -37.73
C LYS A 128 -19.05 12.45 -36.96
N LYS A 129 -19.97 13.22 -36.38
CA LYS A 129 -19.61 14.28 -35.42
C LYS A 129 -19.14 13.69 -34.10
N VAL A 130 -18.17 14.34 -33.49
CA VAL A 130 -17.61 14.02 -32.18
C VAL A 130 -17.49 15.29 -31.35
N LEU A 131 -17.37 15.14 -30.02
CA LEU A 131 -16.97 16.25 -29.16
C LEU A 131 -15.50 16.60 -29.41
N ILE A 132 -15.16 17.88 -29.28
CA ILE A 132 -13.77 18.34 -29.28
C ILE A 132 -13.19 18.06 -27.88
N GLU A 133 -12.08 17.34 -27.79
CA GLU A 133 -11.43 16.92 -26.53
C GLU A 133 -11.18 18.13 -25.60
N ASP A 134 -10.62 19.22 -26.13
CA ASP A 134 -10.36 20.46 -25.39
C ASP A 134 -11.63 21.16 -24.85
N LEU A 135 -12.80 20.81 -25.39
CA LEU A 135 -14.10 21.38 -24.99
C LEU A 135 -14.99 20.35 -24.28
N ALA A 136 -14.45 19.17 -23.93
CA ALA A 136 -15.18 18.15 -23.19
C ALA A 136 -15.66 18.62 -21.80
N GLN A 137 -15.01 19.65 -21.25
CA GLN A 137 -15.39 20.31 -19.98
C GLN A 137 -16.26 21.56 -20.19
N SER A 138 -16.71 21.84 -21.42
CA SER A 138 -17.59 22.97 -21.67
C SER A 138 -18.95 22.77 -20.96
N PRO A 139 -19.61 23.85 -20.48
CA PRO A 139 -20.88 23.73 -19.78
C PRO A 139 -21.96 22.96 -20.55
N SER A 140 -22.00 23.10 -21.88
CA SER A 140 -22.92 22.35 -22.74
C SER A 140 -22.66 20.86 -22.77
N VAL A 141 -21.39 20.45 -22.76
CA VAL A 141 -21.02 19.03 -22.75
C VAL A 141 -21.28 18.44 -21.37
N LEU A 142 -20.85 19.13 -20.30
CA LEU A 142 -21.07 18.68 -18.93
C LEU A 142 -22.56 18.48 -18.63
N GLN A 143 -23.41 19.44 -19.01
CA GLN A 143 -24.85 19.30 -18.86
C GLN A 143 -25.42 18.13 -19.70
N ALA A 144 -24.96 17.95 -20.94
CA ALA A 144 -25.40 16.82 -21.76
C ALA A 144 -25.01 15.46 -21.16
N VAL A 145 -23.80 15.36 -20.59
CA VAL A 145 -23.31 14.17 -19.90
C VAL A 145 -24.10 13.93 -18.62
N GLU A 146 -24.39 14.96 -17.84
CA GLU A 146 -25.18 14.87 -16.62
C GLU A 146 -26.62 14.41 -16.91
N GLU A 147 -27.29 15.01 -17.90
CA GLU A 147 -28.63 14.59 -18.34
C GLU A 147 -28.63 13.14 -18.85
N TYR A 148 -27.56 12.73 -19.56
CA TYR A 148 -27.39 11.36 -20.04
C TYR A 148 -27.22 10.35 -18.89
N ARG A 149 -26.43 10.72 -17.87
CA ARG A 149 -26.17 9.91 -16.68
C ARG A 149 -27.38 9.82 -15.76
N ALA A 150 -28.08 10.93 -15.51
CA ALA A 150 -29.25 10.99 -14.63
C ALA A 150 -30.37 10.03 -15.05
N GLY A 151 -30.46 9.68 -16.34
CA GLY A 151 -31.42 8.70 -16.84
C GLY A 151 -30.98 7.24 -16.78
N ARG A 152 -29.71 6.94 -16.49
CA ARG A 152 -29.12 5.59 -16.65
C ARG A 152 -28.34 5.08 -15.44
N ASP A 153 -27.70 5.96 -14.69
CA ASP A 153 -26.88 5.57 -13.54
C ASP A 153 -27.81 5.13 -12.41
N LYS A 154 -27.78 3.83 -12.10
CA LYS A 154 -28.32 3.31 -10.86
C LYS A 154 -27.23 3.40 -9.80
N PRO A 155 -27.51 3.94 -8.60
CA PRO A 155 -26.55 3.91 -7.50
C PRO A 155 -26.08 2.47 -7.27
N PHE A 156 -24.76 2.28 -7.18
CA PHE A 156 -24.20 0.98 -6.83
C PHE A 156 -24.54 0.66 -5.37
N ASP A 157 -25.27 -0.44 -5.17
CA ASP A 157 -25.67 -0.91 -3.84
C ASP A 157 -24.68 -1.96 -3.35
N ILE A 158 -23.73 -1.53 -2.50
CA ILE A 158 -22.73 -2.43 -1.91
C ILE A 158 -23.36 -3.48 -1.00
N ASP A 159 -24.47 -3.18 -0.32
CA ASP A 159 -25.12 -4.13 0.58
C ASP A 159 -25.76 -5.26 -0.21
N GLU A 160 -26.43 -4.95 -1.32
CA GLU A 160 -26.95 -5.94 -2.25
C GLU A 160 -25.83 -6.76 -2.92
N HIS A 161 -24.73 -6.11 -3.32
CA HIS A 161 -23.58 -6.79 -3.94
C HIS A 161 -22.89 -7.77 -2.97
N THR A 162 -22.84 -7.42 -1.69
CA THR A 162 -22.14 -8.21 -0.65
C THR A 162 -23.05 -9.15 0.14
N LYS A 163 -24.36 -9.19 -0.15
CA LYS A 163 -25.38 -9.97 0.59
C LYS A 163 -25.09 -11.47 0.76
N ASN A 164 -24.36 -12.07 -0.17
CA ASN A 164 -24.03 -13.50 -0.18
C ASN A 164 -22.76 -13.83 0.62
N TYR A 165 -22.08 -12.81 1.15
CA TYR A 165 -20.86 -12.95 1.92
C TYR A 165 -21.13 -12.65 3.40
N ASP A 166 -20.30 -13.20 4.27
CA ASP A 166 -20.36 -12.93 5.72
C ASP A 166 -19.72 -11.57 6.02
N VAL A 167 -20.50 -10.52 5.79
CA VAL A 167 -20.15 -9.13 6.05
C VAL A 167 -20.44 -8.79 7.51
N LYS A 168 -19.46 -8.20 8.18
CA LYS A 168 -19.59 -7.70 9.55
C LYS A 168 -20.20 -6.30 9.58
N ARG A 169 -19.78 -5.42 8.66
CA ARG A 169 -20.31 -4.07 8.46
C ARG A 169 -19.74 -3.41 7.21
N GLN A 170 -20.51 -2.49 6.63
CA GLN A 170 -19.96 -1.46 5.74
C GLN A 170 -19.32 -0.36 6.57
N LEU A 171 -18.21 0.17 6.07
CA LEU A 171 -17.47 1.27 6.67
C LEU A 171 -17.52 2.48 5.74
N THR A 172 -17.45 3.66 6.35
CA THR A 172 -17.45 4.92 5.60
C THR A 172 -16.03 5.33 5.30
N GLU A 173 -15.77 5.61 4.03
CA GLU A 173 -14.64 6.41 3.58
C GLU A 173 -15.20 7.28 2.47
N LEU A 174 -15.13 8.59 2.68
CA LEU A 174 -15.63 9.61 1.78
C LEU A 174 -14.43 10.43 1.31
N PHE A 175 -14.22 10.44 0.00
CA PHE A 175 -13.21 11.26 -0.61
C PHE A 175 -13.80 12.64 -0.90
N ILE A 176 -13.27 13.65 -0.23
CA ILE A 176 -13.70 15.04 -0.36
C ILE A 176 -12.79 15.73 -1.35
N GLN A 177 -13.38 16.16 -2.47
CA GLN A 177 -12.77 17.14 -3.35
C GLN A 177 -13.51 18.48 -3.20
N PRO A 178 -12.79 19.61 -3.01
CA PRO A 178 -13.41 20.92 -2.96
C PRO A 178 -14.24 21.21 -4.21
N GLU A 179 -15.43 21.78 -4.01
CA GLU A 179 -16.29 22.14 -5.12
C GLU A 179 -15.69 23.35 -5.85
N PHE A 180 -15.54 23.23 -7.18
CA PHE A 180 -15.13 24.31 -8.09
C PHE A 180 -13.84 25.05 -7.67
N GLY A 181 -12.88 24.35 -7.07
CA GLY A 181 -11.67 24.97 -6.56
C GLY A 181 -10.55 24.00 -6.19
N THR A 182 -9.51 24.55 -5.58
CA THR A 182 -8.36 23.82 -5.07
C THR A 182 -8.18 24.11 -3.59
N LEU A 183 -7.77 23.09 -2.84
CA LEU A 183 -7.38 23.20 -1.44
C LEU A 183 -5.92 22.77 -1.38
N ALA A 184 -5.00 23.69 -1.11
CA ALA A 184 -3.58 23.39 -1.08
C ALA A 184 -3.00 23.60 0.32
N PRO A 185 -2.10 22.73 0.81
CA PRO A 185 -1.34 23.01 2.03
C PRO A 185 -0.47 24.25 1.82
N MET A 186 -0.13 24.94 2.90
CA MET A 186 0.76 26.09 2.94
C MET A 186 2.06 25.71 3.69
N PRO A 187 3.05 25.07 3.02
CA PRO A 187 4.35 24.79 3.62
C PRO A 187 4.98 26.06 4.18
N ASP A 188 5.59 25.96 5.37
CA ASP A 188 6.17 27.10 6.10
C ASP A 188 5.19 28.27 6.33
N GLY A 189 3.89 28.00 6.28
CA GLY A 189 2.83 28.99 6.40
C GLY A 189 2.69 29.90 5.18
N LYS A 190 3.20 29.49 4.01
CA LYS A 190 3.16 30.25 2.76
C LYS A 190 2.42 29.52 1.64
N GLU A 191 1.71 30.29 0.83
CA GLU A 191 0.94 29.80 -0.31
C GLU A 191 1.87 29.48 -1.48
N ASP A 192 1.93 28.19 -1.84
CA ASP A 192 2.80 27.68 -2.90
C ASP A 192 2.57 28.36 -4.26
N ALA A 193 1.29 28.65 -4.58
CA ALA A 193 0.88 29.36 -5.78
C ALA A 193 1.53 30.74 -5.93
N ILE A 194 1.95 31.38 -4.83
CA ILE A 194 2.63 32.69 -4.83
C ILE A 194 4.14 32.52 -4.77
N VAL A 195 4.65 31.56 -3.99
CA VAL A 195 6.09 31.37 -3.78
C VAL A 195 6.78 30.79 -5.01
N ASN A 196 6.15 29.84 -5.71
CA ASN A 196 6.73 29.12 -6.84
C ASN A 196 6.21 29.60 -8.21
N ALA A 197 5.60 30.79 -8.26
CA ALA A 197 5.02 31.38 -9.48
C ALA A 197 6.04 31.64 -10.62
N ASP A 198 7.34 31.70 -10.30
CA ASP A 198 8.41 32.04 -11.24
C ASP A 198 9.03 30.83 -11.96
N VAL A 199 8.63 29.60 -11.63
CA VAL A 199 9.09 28.40 -12.35
C VAL A 199 8.38 28.33 -13.70
N GLU A 200 9.04 28.81 -14.76
CA GLU A 200 8.56 28.63 -16.15
C GLU A 200 8.44 27.13 -16.46
N GLN A 201 7.21 26.60 -16.46
CA GLN A 201 6.90 25.35 -17.13
C GLN A 201 5.76 25.51 -18.13
N PRO A 202 5.93 24.98 -19.37
CA PRO A 202 4.94 25.04 -20.42
C PRO A 202 3.87 23.95 -20.24
N ASN A 203 2.59 24.32 -20.34
CA ASN A 203 1.42 23.53 -20.79
C ASN A 203 1.35 22.01 -20.53
N SER A 204 1.94 21.53 -19.46
CA SER A 204 1.78 20.17 -18.96
C SER A 204 1.63 20.29 -17.46
N ALA A 205 0.59 19.64 -16.92
CA ALA A 205 0.31 19.58 -15.51
C ALA A 205 1.62 19.42 -14.70
N TYR A 206 1.94 20.44 -13.91
CA TYR A 206 2.86 20.43 -12.76
C TYR A 206 3.89 19.27 -12.75
N GLN A 207 4.97 19.37 -13.53
CA GLN A 207 6.05 18.38 -13.52
C GLN A 207 7.35 18.93 -12.94
N SER A 208 7.42 19.00 -11.60
CA SER A 208 8.65 18.69 -10.83
C SER A 208 8.38 18.59 -9.32
N PHE A 209 7.70 17.51 -8.92
CA PHE A 209 7.79 16.92 -7.59
C PHE A 209 7.44 15.47 -7.86
N GLU A 210 8.37 14.52 -7.72
CA GLU A 210 8.03 13.10 -7.88
C GLU A 210 7.01 12.59 -6.82
N ASP A 211 6.48 13.48 -5.96
CA ASP A 211 5.31 13.26 -5.10
C ASP A 211 4.17 14.34 -5.23
N TYR A 212 4.15 15.24 -6.24
CA TYR A 212 3.08 16.28 -6.39
C TYR A 212 1.79 15.76 -7.03
N THR A 213 1.82 14.57 -7.61
CA THR A 213 0.78 14.14 -8.56
C THR A 213 -0.49 13.73 -7.80
N SER A 214 -1.60 14.43 -8.10
CA SER A 214 -3.00 14.07 -7.79
C SER A 214 -3.49 14.07 -6.33
N SER A 215 -2.63 14.15 -5.32
CA SER A 215 -3.02 13.87 -3.92
C SER A 215 -3.34 15.09 -3.03
N TYR A 216 -3.18 16.32 -3.50
CA TYR A 216 -3.30 17.51 -2.63
C TYR A 216 -4.67 18.18 -2.65
N ASN A 217 -5.57 17.83 -3.57
CA ASN A 217 -6.95 18.35 -3.59
C ASN A 217 -7.96 17.42 -2.90
N GLY A 218 -7.52 16.33 -2.28
CA GLY A 218 -8.40 15.30 -1.73
C GLY A 218 -8.21 15.12 -0.22
N LEU A 219 -9.23 15.43 0.57
CA LEU A 219 -9.31 15.01 1.97
C LEU A 219 -10.08 13.70 2.05
N SER A 220 -9.80 12.85 3.02
CA SER A 220 -10.59 11.62 3.24
C SER A 220 -11.20 11.65 4.62
N VAL A 221 -12.52 11.59 4.70
CA VAL A 221 -13.24 11.41 5.96
C VAL A 221 -13.54 9.92 6.10
N ALA A 222 -12.90 9.26 7.06
CA ALA A 222 -13.00 7.81 7.22
C ALA A 222 -13.46 7.40 8.61
N ASP A 223 -14.21 6.29 8.65
CA ASP A 223 -14.73 5.67 9.86
C ASP A 223 -13.62 5.50 10.91
N ASP A 224 -13.97 5.72 12.18
CA ASP A 224 -13.04 5.63 13.31
C ASP A 224 -12.40 4.24 13.40
N VAL A 225 -13.04 3.19 12.87
CA VAL A 225 -12.47 1.84 12.74
C VAL A 225 -11.17 1.81 11.92
N ILE A 226 -11.03 2.69 10.94
CA ILE A 226 -9.90 2.80 10.00
C ILE A 226 -8.95 3.91 10.45
N SER A 227 -9.48 5.08 10.83
CA SER A 227 -8.70 6.29 11.07
C SER A 227 -8.11 6.39 12.49
N MET A 228 -8.92 6.17 13.52
CA MET A 228 -8.50 6.36 14.92
C MET A 228 -7.32 5.50 15.39
N PRO A 229 -7.06 4.29 14.85
CA PRO A 229 -5.86 3.54 15.22
C PRO A 229 -4.54 4.25 14.93
N TYR A 230 -4.52 5.22 14.01
CA TYR A 230 -3.34 6.03 13.70
C TYR A 230 -3.24 7.30 14.55
N ALA A 231 -4.30 7.66 15.29
CA ALA A 231 -4.30 8.82 16.17
C ALA A 231 -3.38 8.58 17.37
N ALA A 232 -2.42 9.49 17.56
CA ALA A 232 -1.50 9.50 18.70
C ALA A 232 -1.94 10.49 19.79
N LYS A 233 -2.86 11.41 19.47
CA LYS A 233 -3.35 12.47 20.36
C LYS A 233 -4.87 12.46 20.43
N LYS A 234 -5.41 12.72 21.63
CA LYS A 234 -6.85 12.98 21.81
C LYS A 234 -7.18 14.39 21.34
N PHE A 235 -8.30 14.53 20.65
CA PHE A 235 -8.77 15.79 20.10
C PHE A 235 -10.19 16.07 20.60
N ASP A 236 -10.47 17.29 21.03
CA ASP A 236 -11.82 17.72 21.41
C ASP A 236 -12.44 18.52 20.26
N PRO A 237 -13.29 17.91 19.42
CA PRO A 237 -13.84 18.58 18.26
C PRO A 237 -14.78 19.72 18.61
N LYS A 238 -15.36 19.77 19.82
CA LYS A 238 -16.41 20.76 20.16
C LYS A 238 -15.85 22.14 20.48
N THR A 239 -14.60 22.21 20.92
CA THR A 239 -13.92 23.45 21.30
C THR A 239 -12.76 23.79 20.38
N ALA A 240 -12.59 23.02 19.30
CA ALA A 240 -11.47 23.18 18.38
C ALA A 240 -11.63 24.42 17.50
N ASP A 241 -10.50 25.03 17.16
CA ASP A 241 -10.34 26.08 16.15
C ASP A 241 -9.63 25.58 14.88
N SER A 242 -9.40 24.26 14.80
CA SER A 242 -8.71 23.54 13.73
C SER A 242 -9.42 22.22 13.39
N ILE A 243 -9.06 21.63 12.26
CA ILE A 243 -9.58 20.34 11.79
C ILE A 243 -8.56 19.25 12.11
N PRO A 244 -8.94 18.14 12.77
CA PRO A 244 -8.02 17.07 13.10
C PRO A 244 -7.64 16.29 11.85
N ILE A 245 -6.35 16.03 11.67
CA ILE A 245 -5.85 15.29 10.51
C ILE A 245 -4.78 14.27 10.89
N ILE A 246 -4.80 13.15 10.20
CA ILE A 246 -3.76 12.13 10.20
C ILE A 246 -3.03 12.25 8.87
N ILE A 247 -1.70 12.34 8.94
CA ILE A 247 -0.83 12.54 7.77
C ILE A 247 0.16 11.38 7.64
N ASN A 248 0.72 11.20 6.45
CA ASN A 248 1.73 10.17 6.25
C ASN A 248 3.04 10.52 6.97
N TYR A 249 3.73 9.50 7.48
CA TYR A 249 4.99 9.66 8.20
C TYR A 249 6.05 10.47 7.42
N ASN A 250 6.19 10.24 6.11
CA ASN A 250 7.20 10.93 5.28
C ASN A 250 6.85 12.41 5.11
N TYR A 251 5.55 12.73 5.04
CA TYR A 251 5.10 14.12 4.98
C TYR A 251 5.41 14.83 6.30
N ALA A 252 5.12 14.19 7.44
CA ALA A 252 5.46 14.73 8.75
C ALA A 252 6.97 14.99 8.91
N GLU A 253 7.81 14.02 8.50
CA GLU A 253 9.26 14.17 8.55
C GLU A 253 9.74 15.38 7.74
N LYS A 254 9.22 15.55 6.52
CA LYS A 254 9.55 16.68 5.65
C LYS A 254 9.08 18.01 6.23
N THR A 255 7.84 18.10 6.72
CA THR A 255 7.28 19.34 7.27
C THR A 255 7.97 19.77 8.57
N LEU A 256 8.51 18.82 9.33
CA LEU A 256 9.34 19.11 10.50
C LEU A 256 10.78 19.55 10.14
N GLY A 257 11.11 19.64 8.85
CA GLY A 257 12.42 20.10 8.37
C GLY A 257 13.55 19.09 8.54
N PHE A 258 13.23 17.81 8.71
CA PHE A 258 14.26 16.78 8.84
C PHE A 258 14.91 16.46 7.49
N GLU A 259 16.24 16.47 7.46
CA GLU A 259 17.00 15.97 6.32
C GLU A 259 16.84 14.45 6.19
N LYS A 260 16.84 13.97 4.94
CA LYS A 260 16.82 12.54 4.63
C LYS A 260 18.03 11.87 5.26
N LEU A 261 17.79 10.82 6.05
CA LEU A 261 18.87 10.04 6.64
C LEU A 261 19.77 9.45 5.54
N PRO A 262 21.10 9.42 5.73
CA PRO A 262 21.99 8.79 4.79
C PRO A 262 21.65 7.29 4.67
N SER A 263 21.92 6.70 3.52
CA SER A 263 21.69 5.25 3.30
C SER A 263 22.48 4.37 4.29
N THR A 264 23.56 4.90 4.86
CA THR A 264 24.41 4.26 5.87
C THR A 264 23.94 4.46 7.31
N ALA A 265 22.81 5.15 7.55
CA ALA A 265 22.30 5.39 8.90
C ALA A 265 22.04 4.07 9.64
N THR A 266 22.51 4.01 10.88
CA THR A 266 22.38 2.88 11.78
C THR A 266 20.92 2.65 12.19
N ALA A 267 20.60 1.44 12.64
CA ALA A 267 19.27 1.09 13.15
C ALA A 267 18.81 2.01 14.29
N ASN A 268 19.73 2.40 15.19
CA ASN A 268 19.42 3.27 16.32
C ASN A 268 19.10 4.69 15.87
N GLU A 269 19.84 5.25 14.91
CA GLU A 269 19.55 6.58 14.34
C GLU A 269 18.18 6.61 13.67
N LYS A 270 17.82 5.55 12.93
CA LYS A 270 16.48 5.41 12.31
C LYS A 270 15.38 5.33 13.36
N LEU A 271 15.60 4.55 14.43
CA LEU A 271 14.64 4.41 15.52
C LEU A 271 14.44 5.72 16.28
N GLU A 272 15.52 6.47 16.52
CA GLU A 272 15.46 7.77 17.17
C GLU A 272 14.75 8.80 16.29
N ARG A 273 15.01 8.81 14.97
CA ARG A 273 14.25 9.63 14.03
C ARG A 273 12.74 9.34 14.10
N ILE A 274 12.34 8.06 14.17
CA ILE A 274 10.93 7.68 14.32
C ILE A 274 10.32 8.22 15.61
N ARG A 275 11.06 8.16 16.73
CA ARG A 275 10.62 8.75 18.01
C ARG A 275 10.40 10.26 17.88
N GLU A 276 11.40 10.96 17.37
CA GLU A 276 11.36 12.42 17.24
C GLU A 276 10.23 12.89 16.32
N VAL A 277 10.06 12.26 15.15
CA VAL A 277 8.99 12.62 14.21
C VAL A 277 7.62 12.42 14.87
N ARG A 278 7.40 11.29 15.55
CA ARG A 278 6.13 11.03 16.26
C ARG A 278 5.86 12.03 17.35
N GLU A 279 6.84 12.30 18.21
CA GLU A 279 6.69 13.27 19.30
C GLU A 279 6.37 14.67 18.78
N LYS A 280 7.16 15.17 17.82
CA LYS A 280 7.01 16.52 17.28
C LYS A 280 5.77 16.68 16.38
N SER A 281 5.37 15.64 15.65
CA SER A 281 4.23 15.70 14.74
C SER A 281 2.89 15.98 15.44
N THR A 282 2.70 15.53 16.69
CA THR A 282 1.44 15.75 17.44
C THR A 282 1.15 17.21 17.81
N ASN A 283 2.13 18.10 17.62
CA ASN A 283 2.01 19.54 17.81
C ASN A 283 2.04 20.31 16.49
N LEU A 284 2.08 19.60 15.36
CA LEU A 284 2.15 20.23 14.05
C LEU A 284 0.78 20.81 13.68
N GLN A 285 0.79 22.08 13.30
CA GLN A 285 -0.34 22.73 12.66
C GLN A 285 0.01 23.03 11.21
N ILE A 286 -0.91 22.73 10.31
CA ILE A 286 -0.76 22.92 8.88
C ILE A 286 -1.87 23.85 8.44
N ASP A 287 -1.48 25.01 7.90
CA ASP A 287 -2.41 25.89 7.23
C ASP A 287 -2.68 25.38 5.81
N PHE A 288 -3.92 25.49 5.36
CA PHE A 288 -4.33 25.24 3.99
C PHE A 288 -5.00 26.47 3.42
N CYS A 289 -4.82 26.69 2.13
CA CYS A 289 -5.50 27.73 1.37
C CYS A 289 -6.46 27.09 0.37
N TYR A 290 -7.75 27.35 0.55
CA TYR A 290 -8.76 27.07 -0.45
C TYR A 290 -8.91 28.28 -1.37
N ARG A 291 -8.96 28.06 -2.67
CA ARG A 291 -9.38 29.04 -3.68
C ARG A 291 -10.32 28.38 -4.66
N ASN A 292 -11.47 29.00 -4.90
CA ASN A 292 -12.28 28.60 -6.05
C ASN A 292 -11.64 29.06 -7.37
N ASN A 293 -12.13 28.54 -8.49
CA ASN A 293 -11.57 28.80 -9.82
C ASN A 293 -11.48 30.30 -10.15
N GLU A 294 -12.48 31.10 -9.74
CA GLU A 294 -12.50 32.55 -9.96
C GLU A 294 -11.47 33.30 -9.12
N SER A 295 -11.30 32.93 -7.84
CA SER A 295 -10.24 33.49 -6.98
C SER A 295 -8.85 33.16 -7.50
N LEU A 296 -8.66 31.93 -7.98
CA LEU A 296 -7.40 31.48 -8.56
C LEU A 296 -7.09 32.22 -9.88
N ALA A 297 -8.09 32.43 -10.74
CA ALA A 297 -7.94 33.20 -11.98
C ALA A 297 -7.51 34.65 -11.70
N LEU A 298 -8.14 35.32 -10.72
CA LEU A 298 -7.75 36.66 -10.29
C LEU A 298 -6.34 36.71 -9.71
N LEU A 299 -5.94 35.71 -8.91
CA LEU A 299 -4.57 35.61 -8.40
C LEU A 299 -3.57 35.49 -9.54
N ASN A 300 -3.83 34.61 -10.52
CA ASN A 300 -2.98 34.42 -11.68
C ASN A 300 -2.86 35.72 -12.51
N GLU A 301 -3.96 36.43 -12.71
CA GLU A 301 -3.93 37.74 -13.39
C GLU A 301 -3.06 38.74 -12.62
N ALA A 302 -3.25 38.87 -11.31
CA ALA A 302 -2.45 39.77 -10.47
C ALA A 302 -0.94 39.43 -10.54
N MET A 303 -0.60 38.14 -10.58
CA MET A 303 0.79 37.69 -10.71
C MET A 303 1.38 38.01 -12.08
N ILE A 304 0.63 37.77 -13.16
CA ILE A 304 1.02 38.12 -14.53
C ILE A 304 1.25 39.63 -14.65
N GLN A 305 0.32 40.44 -14.15
CA GLN A 305 0.46 41.91 -14.15
C GLN A 305 1.72 42.34 -13.39
N LYS A 306 1.98 41.76 -12.21
CA LYS A 306 3.19 42.04 -11.42
C LYS A 306 4.46 41.69 -12.20
N LYS A 307 4.50 40.53 -12.89
CA LYS A 307 5.64 40.09 -13.69
C LYS A 307 5.88 41.02 -14.89
N GLU A 308 4.84 41.32 -15.67
CA GLU A 308 4.94 42.20 -16.85
C GLU A 308 5.30 43.64 -16.47
N MET A 309 4.67 44.20 -15.45
CA MET A 309 5.04 45.53 -14.94
C MET A 309 6.48 45.54 -14.40
N ASN A 310 6.96 44.42 -13.85
CA ASN A 310 8.34 44.32 -13.36
C ASN A 310 9.36 44.19 -14.49
N LYS A 311 9.02 43.46 -15.56
CA LYS A 311 9.84 43.27 -16.74
C LYS A 311 9.98 44.57 -17.55
N ASN A 312 8.90 45.35 -17.64
CA ASN A 312 8.83 46.58 -18.43
C ASN A 312 9.00 47.85 -17.58
N LYS A 313 9.65 47.78 -16.40
CA LYS A 313 9.84 48.94 -15.50
C LYS A 313 10.52 50.14 -16.16
N ASP A 314 11.46 49.85 -17.06
CA ASP A 314 12.29 50.85 -17.72
C ASP A 314 11.80 51.18 -19.14
N ASP A 315 10.76 50.48 -19.62
CA ASP A 315 10.16 50.72 -20.93
C ASP A 315 9.14 51.86 -20.84
N LYS A 316 9.41 52.96 -21.55
CA LYS A 316 8.55 54.14 -21.59
C LYS A 316 7.36 53.99 -22.54
N GLU A 317 7.39 53.00 -23.44
CA GLU A 317 6.31 52.70 -24.38
C GLU A 317 5.32 51.66 -23.81
N TYR A 318 5.66 51.03 -22.69
CA TYR A 318 4.79 50.07 -22.02
C TYR A 318 3.51 50.72 -21.49
N VAL A 319 2.38 50.25 -21.98
CA VAL A 319 1.05 50.65 -21.51
C VAL A 319 0.65 49.75 -20.35
N LYS A 320 0.54 50.35 -19.15
CA LYS A 320 0.08 49.63 -17.95
C LYS A 320 -1.38 49.21 -18.10
N PRO A 321 -1.78 48.06 -17.51
CA PRO A 321 -3.19 47.68 -17.39
C PRO A 321 -4.01 48.80 -16.73
N SER A 322 -5.23 48.99 -17.22
CA SER A 322 -6.16 50.00 -16.67
C SER A 322 -6.66 49.65 -15.27
N VAL A 323 -6.64 48.37 -14.90
CA VAL A 323 -6.86 47.87 -13.54
C VAL A 323 -5.62 47.12 -13.08
N ILE A 324 -5.10 47.50 -11.93
CA ILE A 324 -3.92 46.87 -11.34
C ILE A 324 -4.35 46.12 -10.08
N TYR A 325 -4.15 44.80 -10.08
CA TYR A 325 -4.42 43.95 -8.93
C TYR A 325 -3.19 43.77 -8.04
N LYS A 326 -3.45 43.64 -6.74
CA LYS A 326 -2.47 43.34 -5.70
C LYS A 326 -2.40 41.84 -5.51
N VAL A 327 -1.20 41.29 -5.65
CA VAL A 327 -0.91 39.94 -5.15
C VAL A 327 -0.94 39.99 -3.61
N PRO A 328 -1.77 39.17 -2.94
CA PRO A 328 -1.86 39.14 -1.48
C PRO A 328 -0.52 38.69 -0.85
N ALA A 329 -0.39 38.86 0.46
CA ALA A 329 0.78 38.34 1.18
C ALA A 329 0.80 36.80 1.09
N ASP A 330 1.99 36.22 0.88
CA ASP A 330 2.18 34.78 0.69
C ASP A 330 1.64 33.95 1.87
N ASN A 331 1.62 34.50 3.08
CA ASN A 331 1.14 33.81 4.28
C ASN A 331 -0.34 33.99 4.62
N SER A 332 -1.07 34.75 3.80
CA SER A 332 -2.42 35.23 4.15
C SER A 332 -3.56 34.39 3.61
N CYS A 333 -3.38 33.70 2.47
CA CYS A 333 -4.51 33.17 1.67
C CYS A 333 -5.58 34.26 1.41
N GLY A 334 -5.14 35.50 1.20
CA GLY A 334 -6.01 36.66 1.07
C GLY A 334 -6.64 36.82 -0.32
N SER A 335 -7.66 37.68 -0.40
CA SER A 335 -8.21 38.18 -1.66
C SER A 335 -7.18 39.01 -2.42
N THR A 336 -7.24 38.95 -3.75
CA THR A 336 -6.63 39.97 -4.62
C THR A 336 -7.41 41.28 -4.53
N GLU A 337 -6.74 42.37 -4.20
CA GLU A 337 -7.34 43.71 -4.07
C GLU A 337 -7.00 44.57 -5.30
N ILE A 338 -7.85 45.54 -5.65
CA ILE A 338 -7.53 46.52 -6.70
C ILE A 338 -6.68 47.63 -6.09
N ILE A 339 -5.47 47.85 -6.62
CA ILE A 339 -4.56 48.93 -6.21
C ILE A 339 -4.89 50.22 -6.96
N SER A 340 -5.17 50.11 -8.25
CA SER A 340 -5.43 51.25 -9.13
C SER A 340 -6.44 50.85 -10.19
N ASP A 341 -7.40 51.72 -10.44
CA ASP A 341 -8.37 51.61 -11.52
C ASP A 341 -8.47 52.95 -12.23
N THR A 342 -7.83 53.05 -13.40
CA THR A 342 -7.82 54.28 -14.21
C THR A 342 -8.93 54.30 -15.25
N ARG A 343 -9.85 53.33 -15.22
CA ARG A 343 -10.98 53.27 -16.14
C ARG A 343 -11.91 54.47 -15.94
N THR A 344 -12.37 55.01 -17.05
CA THR A 344 -13.46 55.98 -17.14
C THR A 344 -14.75 55.41 -16.52
N THR A 345 -15.73 56.27 -16.24
CA THR A 345 -17.03 55.84 -15.69
C THR A 345 -17.75 54.91 -16.67
N GLU A 346 -17.64 55.19 -17.96
CA GLU A 346 -18.19 54.41 -19.06
C GLU A 346 -17.56 53.01 -19.14
N GLU A 347 -16.23 52.93 -19.05
CA GLU A 347 -15.51 51.65 -19.03
C GLU A 347 -15.82 50.81 -17.79
N ARG A 348 -15.99 51.45 -16.62
CA ARG A 348 -16.42 50.75 -15.40
C ARG A 348 -17.84 50.20 -15.52
N ASN A 349 -18.76 50.98 -16.07
CA ASN A 349 -20.12 50.53 -16.32
C ASN A 349 -20.15 49.37 -17.34
N LEU A 350 -19.35 49.44 -18.40
CA LEU A 350 -19.23 48.35 -19.37
C LEU A 350 -18.63 47.09 -18.73
N ALA A 351 -17.58 47.23 -17.92
CA ALA A 351 -16.97 46.11 -17.21
C ALA A 351 -17.95 45.46 -16.22
N GLN A 352 -18.76 46.25 -15.51
CA GLN A 352 -19.80 45.73 -14.61
C GLN A 352 -20.86 44.93 -15.36
N LYS A 353 -21.25 45.39 -16.55
CA LYS A 353 -22.18 44.66 -17.43
C LYS A 353 -21.57 43.37 -17.97
N ASN A 354 -20.30 43.40 -18.37
CA ASN A 354 -19.58 42.19 -18.78
C ASN A 354 -19.44 41.19 -17.62
N GLU A 355 -19.23 41.68 -16.41
CA GLU A 355 -19.18 40.85 -15.20
C GLU A 355 -20.56 40.24 -14.86
N GLU A 356 -21.64 40.99 -15.04
CA GLU A 356 -23.01 40.47 -14.90
C GLU A 356 -23.30 39.40 -15.96
N PHE A 357 -22.89 39.64 -17.21
CA PHE A 357 -22.99 38.64 -18.28
C PHE A 357 -22.20 37.37 -17.96
N ALA A 358 -20.93 37.53 -17.54
CA ALA A 358 -20.08 36.42 -17.16
C ALA A 358 -20.69 35.63 -15.99
N ARG A 359 -21.25 36.27 -14.97
CA ARG A 359 -21.94 35.59 -13.85
C ARG A 359 -23.13 34.74 -14.27
N ILE A 360 -23.76 35.03 -15.39
CA ILE A 360 -24.91 34.26 -15.89
C ILE A 360 -24.45 33.05 -16.70
N PHE A 361 -23.36 33.17 -17.48
CA PHE A 361 -23.00 32.15 -18.47
C PHE A 361 -21.63 31.49 -18.30
N ASP A 362 -20.65 32.22 -17.77
CA ASP A 362 -19.23 31.87 -17.84
C ASP A 362 -18.61 31.63 -16.43
N LYS A 363 -19.10 32.30 -15.39
CA LYS A 363 -18.69 32.12 -14.00
C LYS A 363 -19.71 31.29 -13.25
N THR A 364 -19.22 30.35 -12.43
CA THR A 364 -20.08 29.48 -11.62
C THR A 364 -20.32 30.08 -10.22
N GLN A 365 -19.39 30.89 -9.70
CA GLN A 365 -19.41 31.43 -8.34
C GLN A 365 -18.69 32.78 -8.27
N ASP A 366 -18.91 33.58 -7.22
CA ASP A 366 -18.06 34.75 -6.95
C ASP A 366 -16.69 34.29 -6.40
N PRO A 367 -15.58 35.06 -6.59
CA PRO A 367 -14.27 34.71 -6.06
C PRO A 367 -14.28 34.48 -4.54
N LEU A 368 -13.85 33.29 -4.12
CA LEU A 368 -13.79 32.86 -2.73
C LEU A 368 -12.43 32.26 -2.40
N GLN A 369 -11.88 32.66 -1.26
CA GLN A 369 -10.69 32.04 -0.66
C GLN A 369 -10.86 31.92 0.84
N LEU A 370 -10.37 30.80 1.39
CA LEU A 370 -10.50 30.47 2.80
C LEU A 370 -9.18 29.91 3.32
N LYS A 371 -8.67 30.47 4.42
CA LYS A 371 -7.56 29.91 5.17
C LYS A 371 -8.11 28.94 6.21
N MET A 372 -7.68 27.68 6.12
CA MET A 372 -8.12 26.61 7.02
C MET A 372 -6.94 26.11 7.85
N LYS A 373 -7.19 25.78 9.11
CA LYS A 373 -6.17 25.25 10.02
C LYS A 373 -6.41 23.78 10.26
N PHE A 374 -5.38 22.97 10.09
CA PHE A 374 -5.40 21.56 10.41
C PHE A 374 -4.42 21.27 11.53
N GLU A 375 -4.84 20.43 12.48
CA GLU A 375 -4.01 19.96 13.58
C GLU A 375 -3.70 18.48 13.39
N VAL A 376 -2.41 18.15 13.36
CA VAL A 376 -1.97 16.78 13.20
C VAL A 376 -2.18 16.01 14.51
N ILE A 377 -3.05 15.00 14.46
CA ILE A 377 -3.40 14.16 15.61
C ILE A 377 -2.79 12.76 15.55
N GLY A 378 -2.18 12.38 14.43
CA GLY A 378 -1.64 11.03 14.21
C GLY A 378 -0.86 10.86 12.91
N LEU A 379 -0.22 9.70 12.76
CA LEU A 379 0.62 9.37 11.60
C LEU A 379 0.21 8.04 10.95
N ALA A 380 -0.12 8.09 9.67
CA ALA A 380 -0.35 6.92 8.83
C ALA A 380 0.96 6.43 8.16
N PRO A 381 1.03 5.15 7.76
CA PRO A 381 2.15 4.64 6.98
C PRO A 381 2.26 5.38 5.64
N SER A 382 3.48 5.66 5.21
CA SER A 382 3.74 6.17 3.86
C SER A 382 3.76 5.02 2.86
N ALA A 383 3.36 5.29 1.62
CA ALA A 383 3.62 4.37 0.51
C ALA A 383 5.12 4.04 0.43
N GLN A 384 5.45 2.76 0.33
CA GLN A 384 6.83 2.30 0.29
C GLN A 384 7.34 2.38 -1.16
N SER A 385 8.38 3.17 -1.40
CA SER A 385 9.08 3.17 -2.69
C SER A 385 10.00 1.94 -2.74
N PHE A 386 9.71 1.00 -3.65
CA PHE A 386 10.58 -0.15 -3.87
C PHE A 386 11.82 0.28 -4.65
N SER A 387 12.98 0.38 -3.99
CA SER A 387 14.25 0.35 -4.71
C SER A 387 14.38 -1.06 -5.30
N GLY A 388 14.42 -1.19 -6.63
CA GLY A 388 14.49 -2.48 -7.35
C GLY A 388 15.75 -3.31 -7.13
N THR A 389 16.39 -3.20 -5.96
CA THR A 389 17.49 -4.03 -5.50
C THR A 389 16.97 -5.38 -4.98
N GLN A 390 17.73 -6.45 -5.21
CA GLN A 390 17.34 -7.83 -4.84
C GLN A 390 17.88 -8.25 -3.46
N SER A 391 17.76 -7.40 -2.43
CA SER A 391 18.21 -7.78 -1.08
C SER A 391 17.10 -8.49 -0.28
N VAL A 392 17.50 -9.27 0.73
CA VAL A 392 16.54 -9.91 1.66
C VAL A 392 15.72 -8.87 2.43
N ALA A 393 16.32 -7.71 2.72
CA ALA A 393 15.61 -6.59 3.34
C ALA A 393 14.51 -6.06 2.41
N ASP A 394 14.78 -5.93 1.10
CA ASP A 394 13.78 -5.49 0.11
C ASP A 394 12.63 -6.48 -0.02
N GLY A 395 12.94 -7.78 0.00
CA GLY A 395 11.93 -8.84 0.05
C GLY A 395 11.03 -8.76 1.29
N ILE A 396 11.60 -8.39 2.45
CA ILE A 396 10.81 -8.13 3.66
C ILE A 396 10.02 -6.83 3.52
N SER A 397 10.60 -5.76 2.98
CA SER A 397 9.88 -4.49 2.73
C SER A 397 8.67 -4.68 1.81
N ALA A 398 8.78 -5.55 0.80
CA ALA A 398 7.64 -5.95 -0.04
C ALA A 398 6.52 -6.65 0.75
N LEU A 399 6.87 -7.45 1.76
CA LEU A 399 5.89 -8.08 2.66
C LEU A 399 5.34 -7.10 3.71
N LEU A 400 6.10 -6.05 4.03
CA LEU A 400 5.70 -4.98 4.95
C LEU A 400 4.85 -3.91 4.27
N ALA A 401 4.86 -3.81 2.94
CA ALA A 401 4.11 -2.83 2.21
C ALA A 401 2.64 -2.86 2.62
N SER A 402 2.17 -1.77 3.24
CA SER A 402 0.79 -1.64 3.65
C SER A 402 -0.08 -1.30 2.44
N ALA A 403 -1.34 -1.71 2.49
CA ALA A 403 -2.36 -1.09 1.63
C ALA A 403 -2.28 0.45 1.80
N PRO A 404 -2.32 1.22 0.70
CA PRO A 404 -2.21 2.66 0.75
C PRO A 404 -3.33 3.23 1.62
N VAL A 405 -2.97 4.12 2.54
CA VAL A 405 -3.92 4.96 3.30
C VAL A 405 -3.89 6.35 2.63
N PRO A 406 -5.05 7.03 2.47
CA PRO A 406 -5.06 8.39 1.93
C PRO A 406 -4.13 9.33 2.69
N ASN A 407 -3.50 10.26 1.98
CA ASN A 407 -2.47 11.15 2.55
C ASN A 407 -3.00 12.11 3.64
N TRP A 408 -4.31 12.36 3.64
CA TRP A 408 -4.99 13.36 4.46
C TRP A 408 -6.27 12.78 5.05
N LEU A 409 -6.15 12.12 6.20
CA LEU A 409 -7.24 11.36 6.80
C LEU A 409 -7.84 12.08 8.01
N ILE A 410 -9.15 12.33 7.97
CA ILE A 410 -9.92 12.95 9.05
C ILE A 410 -10.82 11.87 9.67
N PRO A 411 -10.74 11.61 10.99
CA PRO A 411 -11.66 10.69 11.64
C PRO A 411 -13.12 11.17 11.56
N ALA A 412 -14.00 10.32 11.05
CA ALA A 412 -15.41 10.65 10.84
C ALA A 412 -16.12 11.07 12.14
N GLY A 413 -15.81 10.40 13.26
CA GLY A 413 -16.39 10.72 14.56
C GLY A 413 -16.00 12.11 15.07
N TYR A 414 -14.78 12.58 14.75
CA TYR A 414 -14.37 13.96 15.05
C TYR A 414 -14.99 14.95 14.06
N PHE A 415 -14.95 14.65 12.76
CA PHE A 415 -15.48 15.53 11.72
C PHE A 415 -16.96 15.89 11.92
N GLN A 416 -17.79 14.90 12.28
CA GLN A 416 -19.21 15.11 12.55
C GLN A 416 -19.45 16.09 13.70
N GLN A 417 -18.58 16.10 14.70
CA GLN A 417 -18.70 16.94 15.90
C GLN A 417 -18.07 18.33 15.76
N LEU A 418 -17.34 18.59 14.66
CA LEU A 418 -16.74 19.91 14.42
C LEU A 418 -17.81 21.01 14.28
N PRO A 419 -17.51 22.24 14.76
CA PRO A 419 -18.29 23.43 14.45
C PRO A 419 -18.50 23.64 12.95
N ALA A 420 -19.61 24.26 12.58
CA ALA A 420 -19.97 24.49 11.18
C ALA A 420 -18.97 25.43 10.48
N GLU A 421 -18.35 26.35 11.22
CA GLU A 421 -17.37 27.31 10.72
C GLU A 421 -16.09 26.65 10.21
N LEU A 422 -15.75 25.47 10.74
CA LEU A 422 -14.61 24.67 10.30
C LEU A 422 -14.94 23.71 9.14
N LYS A 423 -16.22 23.65 8.75
CA LYS A 423 -16.72 22.82 7.65
C LYS A 423 -17.38 23.68 6.58
N PRO A 424 -16.64 24.57 5.90
CA PRO A 424 -17.22 25.38 4.84
C PRO A 424 -17.74 24.49 3.71
N VAL A 425 -19.00 24.73 3.29
CA VAL A 425 -19.66 23.98 2.20
C VAL A 425 -18.85 24.06 0.91
N ALA A 426 -18.19 25.20 0.63
CA ALA A 426 -17.33 25.34 -0.54
C ALA A 426 -16.17 24.32 -0.63
N VAL A 427 -15.76 23.75 0.51
CA VAL A 427 -14.67 22.76 0.59
C VAL A 427 -15.20 21.35 0.78
N PHE A 428 -16.22 21.18 1.63
CA PHE A 428 -16.70 19.85 2.04
C PHE A 428 -18.03 19.45 1.38
N GLY A 429 -18.63 20.30 0.54
CA GLY A 429 -19.90 20.05 -0.14
C GLY A 429 -21.01 19.62 0.83
N GLU A 430 -21.82 18.65 0.41
CA GLU A 430 -22.92 18.09 1.23
C GLU A 430 -22.44 17.52 2.58
N SER A 431 -21.21 17.00 2.64
CA SER A 431 -20.64 16.41 3.87
C SER A 431 -20.45 17.44 4.99
N ALA A 432 -20.34 18.74 4.65
CA ALA A 432 -20.22 19.82 5.61
C ALA A 432 -21.38 19.86 6.62
N THR A 433 -22.59 19.54 6.13
CA THR A 433 -23.85 19.64 6.88
C THR A 433 -24.42 18.28 7.29
N ALA A 434 -23.79 17.18 6.85
CA ALA A 434 -24.23 15.84 7.15
C ALA A 434 -24.13 15.55 8.66
N THR A 435 -25.26 15.14 9.25
CA THR A 435 -25.27 14.61 10.64
C THR A 435 -24.64 13.21 10.72
N ASP A 436 -24.58 12.52 9.58
CA ASP A 436 -24.02 11.18 9.43
C ASP A 436 -23.34 11.08 8.07
N VAL A 437 -22.01 11.12 8.07
CA VAL A 437 -21.18 11.14 6.85
C VAL A 437 -21.31 9.84 6.06
N SER A 438 -21.73 8.73 6.70
CA SER A 438 -21.95 7.45 6.02
C SER A 438 -23.10 7.49 5.01
N LYS A 439 -23.99 8.48 5.16
CA LYS A 439 -25.17 8.67 4.31
C LYS A 439 -24.99 9.75 3.26
N THR A 440 -23.84 10.42 3.24
CA THR A 440 -23.51 11.36 2.18
C THR A 440 -23.51 10.58 0.86
N PRO A 441 -24.22 11.07 -0.18
CA PRO A 441 -24.18 10.47 -1.50
C PRO A 441 -22.73 10.29 -1.96
N LYS A 442 -22.44 9.05 -2.36
CA LYS A 442 -21.15 8.69 -2.94
C LYS A 442 -21.17 8.99 -4.43
N ALA A 443 -20.08 9.54 -4.95
CA ALA A 443 -19.88 9.64 -6.38
C ALA A 443 -19.87 8.22 -7.01
N PRO A 444 -20.22 8.06 -8.29
CA PRO A 444 -20.30 6.74 -8.93
C PRO A 444 -19.04 5.87 -8.80
N TYR A 445 -17.87 6.48 -8.62
CA TYR A 445 -16.57 5.82 -8.52
C TYR A 445 -15.98 5.83 -7.10
N ASP A 446 -16.75 6.29 -6.11
CA ASP A 446 -16.27 6.30 -4.74
C ASP A 446 -16.04 4.88 -4.25
N VAL A 447 -15.01 4.74 -3.42
CA VAL A 447 -14.64 3.46 -2.85
C VAL A 447 -15.64 3.09 -1.74
N HIS A 448 -16.20 1.89 -1.81
CA HIS A 448 -16.99 1.27 -0.75
C HIS A 448 -16.11 0.37 0.10
N ILE A 449 -16.10 0.59 1.42
CA ILE A 449 -15.26 -0.17 2.34
C ILE A 449 -16.12 -1.19 3.09
N THR A 450 -15.70 -2.45 3.05
CA THR A 450 -16.44 -3.56 3.67
C THR A 450 -15.52 -4.31 4.64
N GLU A 451 -15.95 -4.49 5.90
CA GLU A 451 -15.31 -5.39 6.85
C GLU A 451 -16.05 -6.73 6.85
N PHE A 452 -15.33 -7.82 6.56
CA PHE A 452 -15.85 -9.19 6.63
C PHE A 452 -15.64 -9.80 8.01
N SER A 453 -16.55 -10.67 8.42
CA SER A 453 -16.47 -11.38 9.71
C SER A 453 -15.33 -12.42 9.74
N SER A 454 -14.92 -12.93 8.58
CA SER A 454 -13.91 -13.99 8.47
C SER A 454 -12.96 -13.81 7.28
N LEU A 455 -11.75 -14.36 7.41
CA LEU A 455 -10.76 -14.39 6.33
C LEU A 455 -11.30 -15.12 5.08
N ALA A 456 -12.06 -16.20 5.29
CA ALA A 456 -12.61 -16.99 4.20
C ALA A 456 -13.60 -16.17 3.37
N ALA A 457 -14.51 -15.43 4.02
CA ALA A 457 -15.46 -14.57 3.33
C ALA A 457 -14.77 -13.46 2.53
N ALA A 458 -13.78 -12.78 3.14
CA ALA A 458 -13.01 -11.74 2.46
C ALA A 458 -12.23 -12.28 1.25
N LYS A 459 -11.61 -13.45 1.37
CA LYS A 459 -10.90 -14.10 0.25
C LYS A 459 -11.84 -14.48 -0.87
N SER A 460 -12.96 -15.13 -0.57
CA SER A 460 -13.95 -15.47 -1.59
C SER A 460 -14.49 -14.23 -2.30
N TYR A 461 -14.69 -13.13 -1.57
CA TYR A 461 -15.09 -11.86 -2.17
C TYR A 461 -14.01 -11.29 -3.09
N LEU A 462 -12.75 -11.24 -2.64
CA LEU A 462 -11.64 -10.76 -3.46
C LEU A 462 -11.41 -11.65 -4.69
N GLU A 463 -11.47 -12.97 -4.57
CA GLU A 463 -11.32 -13.88 -5.72
C GLU A 463 -12.43 -13.67 -6.76
N ALA A 464 -13.65 -13.37 -6.33
CA ALA A 464 -14.77 -13.09 -7.23
C ALA A 464 -14.71 -11.70 -7.88
N ASN A 465 -14.00 -10.74 -7.28
CA ASN A 465 -13.99 -9.33 -7.68
C ASN A 465 -12.58 -8.76 -7.94
N ALA A 466 -11.55 -9.60 -8.02
CA ALA A 466 -10.18 -9.16 -8.32
C ALA A 466 -10.05 -8.87 -9.82
N CYS A 467 -9.82 -7.61 -10.17
CA CYS A 467 -9.61 -7.21 -11.56
C CYS A 467 -8.11 -7.00 -11.85
N PHE A 468 -7.45 -7.97 -12.48
CA PHE A 468 -6.01 -7.89 -12.78
C PHE A 468 -5.70 -7.59 -14.27
N SER A 469 -6.65 -7.81 -15.18
CA SER A 469 -6.58 -7.39 -16.58
C SER A 469 -7.94 -7.60 -17.26
N GLY A 470 -8.77 -6.56 -17.34
CA GLY A 470 -10.07 -6.61 -18.00
C GLY A 470 -10.95 -5.40 -17.67
N THR A 471 -12.05 -5.25 -18.41
CA THR A 471 -13.12 -4.28 -18.13
C THR A 471 -14.06 -4.83 -17.08
N CYS A 472 -13.68 -4.75 -15.80
CA CYS A 472 -14.52 -5.22 -14.71
C CYS A 472 -15.45 -4.10 -14.25
N GLU A 473 -16.74 -4.41 -14.12
CA GLU A 473 -17.73 -3.48 -13.58
C GLU A 473 -17.50 -3.21 -12.08
N VAL A 474 -16.98 -4.20 -11.35
CA VAL A 474 -16.61 -4.07 -9.94
C VAL A 474 -15.18 -4.57 -9.76
N SER A 475 -14.38 -3.85 -8.98
CA SER A 475 -13.06 -4.27 -8.54
C SER A 475 -12.95 -4.19 -7.03
N ALA A 476 -12.37 -5.21 -6.41
CA ALA A 476 -12.09 -5.23 -4.98
C ALA A 476 -10.60 -5.48 -4.70
N GLN A 477 -10.07 -4.80 -3.69
CA GLN A 477 -8.70 -4.97 -3.23
C GLN A 477 -8.61 -4.91 -1.69
N PRO A 478 -7.58 -5.54 -1.06
CA PRO A 478 -7.32 -5.36 0.36
C PRO A 478 -7.12 -3.89 0.72
N HIS A 479 -7.66 -3.45 1.86
CA HIS A 479 -7.60 -2.05 2.28
C HIS A 479 -7.24 -1.90 3.76
N ALA A 480 -6.43 -0.88 4.07
CA ALA A 480 -5.92 -0.45 5.38
C ALA A 480 -5.15 -1.49 6.25
N THR A 481 -5.35 -2.80 6.03
CA THR A 481 -4.69 -3.87 6.79
C THR A 481 -4.07 -4.91 5.85
N ASN A 482 -2.95 -5.49 6.29
CA ASN A 482 -2.28 -6.56 5.55
C ASN A 482 -2.76 -7.96 5.95
N SER A 483 -3.81 -8.09 6.77
CA SER A 483 -4.18 -9.38 7.38
C SER A 483 -4.58 -10.45 6.36
N ILE A 484 -5.21 -10.04 5.26
CA ILE A 484 -5.62 -10.91 4.15
C ILE A 484 -4.38 -11.38 3.38
N ILE A 485 -3.52 -10.44 2.97
CA ILE A 485 -2.29 -10.70 2.22
C ILE A 485 -1.32 -11.59 3.03
N LEU A 486 -1.16 -11.30 4.33
CA LEU A 486 -0.30 -12.07 5.23
C LEU A 486 -0.74 -13.53 5.34
N ALA A 487 -2.05 -13.79 5.25
CA ALA A 487 -2.55 -15.16 5.27
C ALA A 487 -2.21 -15.93 3.98
N ASP A 488 -2.21 -15.26 2.83
CA ASP A 488 -1.77 -15.85 1.56
C ASP A 488 -0.27 -16.11 1.53
N VAL A 489 0.52 -15.13 1.96
CA VAL A 489 1.98 -15.27 2.11
C VAL A 489 2.31 -16.45 3.00
N ARG A 490 1.62 -16.59 4.14
CA ARG A 490 1.80 -17.72 5.05
C ARG A 490 1.54 -19.05 4.35
N GLY A 491 0.41 -19.20 3.66
CA GLY A 491 0.06 -20.44 2.96
C GLY A 491 1.07 -20.80 1.87
N LEU A 492 1.55 -19.80 1.12
CA LEU A 492 2.58 -19.97 0.09
C LEU A 492 3.92 -20.40 0.70
N VAL A 493 4.37 -19.74 1.78
CA VAL A 493 5.62 -20.09 2.48
C VAL A 493 5.54 -21.50 3.05
N GLU A 494 4.44 -21.86 3.70
CA GLU A 494 4.24 -23.22 4.24
C GLU A 494 4.28 -24.28 3.13
N THR A 495 3.71 -24.00 1.96
CA THR A 495 3.74 -24.87 0.79
C THR A 495 5.16 -25.03 0.24
N ILE A 496 5.91 -23.92 0.08
CA ILE A 496 7.30 -23.96 -0.40
C ILE A 496 8.18 -24.74 0.59
N LEU A 497 8.04 -24.50 1.89
CA LEU A 497 8.80 -25.22 2.91
C LEU A 497 8.52 -26.72 2.88
N LEU A 498 7.29 -27.13 2.60
CA LEU A 498 6.94 -28.54 2.43
C LEU A 498 7.67 -29.16 1.23
N TRP A 499 7.68 -28.50 0.07
CA TRP A 499 8.41 -28.97 -1.11
C TRP A 499 9.93 -29.06 -0.88
N ILE A 500 10.52 -28.02 -0.29
CA ILE A 500 11.96 -27.99 0.03
C ILE A 500 12.30 -29.13 0.99
N THR A 501 11.49 -29.33 2.04
CA THR A 501 11.67 -30.42 3.00
C THR A 501 11.62 -31.79 2.30
N GLY A 502 10.70 -31.98 1.34
CA GLY A 502 10.61 -33.20 0.55
C GLY A 502 11.86 -33.47 -0.30
N ILE A 503 12.36 -32.46 -1.02
CA ILE A 503 13.57 -32.58 -1.86
C ILE A 503 14.80 -32.90 -1.00
N ILE A 504 14.98 -32.16 0.09
CA ILE A 504 16.09 -32.36 1.03
C ILE A 504 16.04 -33.75 1.66
N SER A 505 14.84 -34.21 2.01
CA SER A 505 14.61 -35.57 2.51
C SER A 505 15.02 -36.64 1.50
N PHE A 506 14.67 -36.47 0.23
CA PHE A 506 15.06 -37.40 -0.84
C PHE A 506 16.58 -37.46 -1.02
N VAL A 507 17.26 -36.31 -1.06
CA VAL A 507 18.72 -36.24 -1.13
C VAL A 507 19.37 -36.89 0.09
N ALA A 508 18.81 -36.66 1.28
CA ALA A 508 19.30 -37.25 2.51
C ALA A 508 19.21 -38.79 2.51
N ILE A 509 18.13 -39.38 1.97
CA ILE A 509 17.99 -40.84 1.82
C ILE A 509 19.16 -41.42 1.02
N ILE A 510 19.52 -40.80 -0.11
CA ILE A 510 20.59 -41.28 -0.99
C ILE A 510 21.95 -41.18 -0.28
N ILE A 511 22.22 -40.03 0.33
CA ILE A 511 23.48 -39.76 1.03
C ILE A 511 23.66 -40.71 2.23
N LEU A 512 22.65 -40.83 3.08
CA LEU A 512 22.67 -41.73 4.25
C LEU A 512 22.72 -43.19 3.82
N GLY A 513 21.98 -43.58 2.78
CA GLY A 513 21.98 -44.95 2.25
C GLY A 513 23.35 -45.37 1.73
N SER A 514 24.03 -44.47 1.00
CA SER A 514 25.42 -44.68 0.55
C SER A 514 26.39 -44.83 1.72
N MET A 515 26.31 -43.95 2.72
CA MET A 515 27.22 -43.96 3.87
C MET A 515 27.00 -45.15 4.82
N ILE A 516 25.74 -45.47 5.14
CA ILE A 516 25.37 -46.63 5.94
C ILE A 516 25.71 -47.91 5.15
N GLY A 517 25.44 -47.93 3.85
CA GLY A 517 25.76 -49.07 2.98
C GLY A 517 27.24 -49.40 2.96
N ARG A 518 28.12 -48.39 2.80
CA ARG A 518 29.57 -48.56 2.94
C ARG A 518 29.95 -49.05 4.33
N THR A 519 29.29 -48.56 5.38
CA THR A 519 29.56 -48.98 6.77
C THR A 519 29.20 -50.45 7.01
N ILE A 520 28.08 -50.93 6.48
CA ILE A 520 27.68 -52.33 6.52
C ILE A 520 28.65 -53.19 5.68
N ALA A 521 29.03 -52.73 4.49
CA ALA A 521 29.99 -53.43 3.63
C ALA A 521 31.36 -53.62 4.28
N ASP A 522 31.88 -52.61 5.00
CA ASP A 522 33.15 -52.76 5.72
C ASP A 522 33.00 -53.59 6.99
N GLY A 523 31.79 -53.68 7.54
CA GLY A 523 31.45 -54.55 8.67
C GLY A 523 31.17 -56.01 8.29
N ARG A 524 31.47 -56.45 7.05
CA ARG A 524 31.18 -57.80 6.56
C ARG A 524 31.85 -58.89 7.39
N LYS A 525 33.16 -58.77 7.68
CA LYS A 525 33.90 -59.74 8.50
C LYS A 525 33.31 -59.85 9.91
N GLU A 526 33.01 -58.71 10.56
CA GLU A 526 32.34 -58.68 11.88
C GLU A 526 30.97 -59.40 11.84
N THR A 527 30.20 -59.18 10.78
CA THR A 527 28.87 -59.78 10.60
C THR A 527 28.95 -61.29 10.38
N ALA A 528 29.96 -61.76 9.64
CA ALA A 528 30.23 -63.19 9.46
C ALA A 528 30.63 -63.87 10.77
N VAL A 529 31.46 -63.23 11.59
CA VAL A 529 31.84 -63.70 12.94
C VAL A 529 30.61 -63.82 13.84
N PHE A 530 29.72 -62.82 13.89
CA PHE A 530 28.49 -62.92 14.67
C PHE A 530 27.59 -64.06 14.22
N ARG A 531 27.50 -64.33 12.91
CA ARG A 531 26.76 -65.47 12.37
C ARG A 531 27.42 -66.81 12.71
N ALA A 532 28.75 -66.89 12.70
CA ALA A 532 29.50 -68.09 13.07
C ALA A 532 29.35 -68.45 14.56
N ILE A 533 29.19 -67.43 15.42
CA ILE A 533 28.93 -67.61 16.87
C ILE A 533 27.45 -67.91 17.17
N GLY A 534 26.57 -67.93 16.15
CA GLY A 534 25.17 -68.36 16.26
C GLY A 534 24.13 -67.23 16.34
N ALA A 535 24.49 -65.98 16.01
CA ALA A 535 23.52 -64.87 15.95
C ALA A 535 22.50 -65.09 14.80
N LYS A 536 21.21 -64.86 15.08
CA LYS A 536 20.15 -64.92 14.05
C LYS A 536 20.21 -63.67 13.16
N ARG A 537 19.63 -63.77 11.96
CA ARG A 537 19.50 -62.62 11.02
C ARG A 537 18.81 -61.41 11.68
N ILE A 538 17.82 -61.66 12.53
CA ILE A 538 17.08 -60.63 13.29
C ILE A 538 17.98 -59.94 14.31
N ASP A 539 18.89 -60.66 14.98
CA ASP A 539 19.83 -60.06 15.93
C ASP A 539 20.78 -59.07 15.22
N ILE A 540 21.19 -59.38 13.98
CA ILE A 540 22.05 -58.51 13.16
C ILE A 540 21.28 -57.26 12.71
N VAL A 541 20.02 -57.41 12.29
CA VAL A 541 19.14 -56.27 11.96
C VAL A 541 19.04 -55.35 13.17
N ALA A 542 18.78 -55.89 14.36
CA ALA A 542 18.65 -55.10 15.59
C ALA A 542 19.92 -54.30 15.93
N ILE A 543 21.12 -54.88 15.77
CA ILE A 543 22.40 -54.18 16.01
C ILE A 543 22.54 -52.97 15.07
N TYR A 544 22.29 -53.16 13.77
CA TYR A 544 22.42 -52.07 12.81
C TYR A 544 21.29 -51.04 12.94
N SER A 545 20.08 -51.44 13.35
CA SER A 545 18.97 -50.51 13.60
C SER A 545 19.28 -49.59 14.77
N TRP A 546 19.81 -50.13 15.87
CA TRP A 546 20.28 -49.33 17.00
C TRP A 546 21.45 -48.43 16.65
N TYR A 547 22.41 -48.91 15.85
CA TYR A 547 23.49 -48.08 15.32
C TYR A 547 22.94 -46.88 14.55
N THR A 548 21.98 -47.10 13.66
CA THR A 548 21.36 -46.05 12.84
C THR A 548 20.59 -45.06 13.70
N ILE A 549 19.80 -45.52 14.67
CA ILE A 549 19.07 -44.63 15.60
C ILE A 549 20.03 -43.74 16.39
N LEU A 550 21.11 -44.31 16.95
CA LEU A 550 22.10 -43.54 17.71
C LEU A 550 22.87 -42.54 16.82
N LEU A 551 23.13 -42.91 15.56
CA LEU A 551 23.70 -41.99 14.58
C LEU A 551 22.74 -40.84 14.27
N SER A 552 21.46 -41.13 14.00
CA SER A 552 20.41 -40.12 13.75
C SER A 552 20.26 -39.17 14.93
N LEU A 553 20.34 -39.66 16.16
CA LEU A 553 20.24 -38.81 17.36
C LEU A 553 21.40 -37.80 17.43
N ARG A 554 22.63 -38.22 17.09
CA ARG A 554 23.78 -37.30 17.00
C ARG A 554 23.62 -36.28 15.87
N VAL A 555 23.08 -36.70 14.72
CA VAL A 555 22.74 -35.80 13.62
C VAL A 555 21.72 -34.76 14.10
N ILE A 556 20.65 -35.18 14.79
CA ILE A 556 19.62 -34.27 15.32
C ILE A 556 20.23 -33.21 16.25
N VAL A 557 21.12 -33.60 17.18
CA VAL A 557 21.80 -32.65 18.07
C VAL A 557 22.62 -31.65 17.26
N PHE A 558 23.40 -32.12 16.28
CA PHE A 558 24.18 -31.23 15.42
C PHE A 558 23.30 -30.28 14.59
N VAL A 559 22.21 -30.79 14.04
CA VAL A 559 21.21 -30.03 13.27
C VAL A 559 20.59 -28.94 14.13
N ALA A 560 20.18 -29.26 15.36
CA ALA A 560 19.60 -28.30 16.30
C ALA A 560 20.59 -27.19 16.63
N LEU A 561 21.85 -27.54 16.94
CA LEU A 561 22.89 -26.56 17.26
C LEU A 561 23.20 -25.66 16.05
N LEU A 562 23.42 -26.24 14.87
CA LEU A 562 23.74 -25.49 13.67
C LEU A 562 22.57 -24.61 13.21
N GLY A 563 21.35 -25.16 13.18
CA GLY A 563 20.16 -24.43 12.74
C GLY A 563 19.83 -23.24 13.63
N VAL A 564 19.89 -23.42 14.96
CA VAL A 564 19.68 -22.32 15.91
C VAL A 564 20.81 -21.29 15.82
N LEU A 565 22.07 -21.72 15.71
CA LEU A 565 23.21 -20.81 15.57
C LEU A 565 23.08 -19.93 14.33
N LEU A 566 22.76 -20.52 13.17
CA LEU A 566 22.57 -19.78 11.93
C LEU A 566 21.38 -18.82 12.02
N ALA A 567 20.25 -19.25 12.58
CA ALA A 567 19.10 -18.38 12.79
C ALA A 567 19.44 -17.19 13.73
N PHE A 568 20.24 -17.43 14.77
CA PHE A 568 20.69 -16.39 15.68
C PHE A 568 21.61 -15.36 15.01
N ILE A 569 22.54 -15.83 14.17
CA ILE A 569 23.41 -14.95 13.38
C ILE A 569 22.57 -14.07 12.46
N VAL A 570 21.61 -14.65 11.71
CA VAL A 570 20.74 -13.87 10.82
C VAL A 570 19.91 -12.86 11.60
N ASN A 571 19.34 -13.24 12.74
CA ASN A 571 18.57 -12.33 13.58
C ASN A 571 19.42 -11.16 14.09
N TYR A 572 20.62 -11.44 14.59
CA TYR A 572 21.53 -10.40 15.10
C TYR A 572 21.91 -9.37 14.03
N TRP A 573 22.13 -9.81 12.79
CA TRP A 573 22.55 -8.94 11.69
C TRP A 573 21.39 -8.17 11.05
N LEU A 574 20.22 -8.80 10.89
CA LEU A 574 19.14 -8.25 10.05
C LEU A 574 17.98 -7.64 10.86
N SER A 575 17.69 -8.14 12.07
CA SER A 575 16.59 -7.64 12.92
C SER A 575 16.70 -6.13 13.21
N PRO A 576 17.88 -5.56 13.54
CA PRO A 576 18.01 -4.12 13.78
C PRO A 576 17.67 -3.28 12.54
N SER A 577 18.00 -3.75 11.34
CA SER A 577 17.73 -3.01 10.10
C SER A 577 16.26 -3.05 9.68
N VAL A 578 15.57 -4.16 9.94
CA VAL A 578 14.16 -4.37 9.56
C VAL A 578 13.19 -3.74 10.57
N THR A 579 13.57 -3.66 11.85
CA THR A 579 12.67 -3.16 12.90
C THR A 579 12.16 -1.73 12.63
N PRO A 580 12.99 -0.73 12.29
CA PRO A 580 12.52 0.61 11.94
C PRO A 580 11.58 0.62 10.74
N MET A 581 11.82 -0.24 9.74
CA MET A 581 10.96 -0.37 8.55
C MET A 581 9.57 -0.91 8.94
N ALA A 582 9.53 -1.93 9.81
CA ALA A 582 8.27 -2.48 10.29
C ALA A 582 7.50 -1.49 11.16
N LEU A 583 8.19 -0.71 12.01
CA LEU A 583 7.57 0.31 12.85
C LEU A 583 6.87 1.42 12.05
N THR A 584 7.46 1.85 10.92
CA THR A 584 6.83 2.85 10.04
C THR A 584 5.78 2.23 9.12
N ALA A 585 6.04 1.06 8.54
CA ALA A 585 5.11 0.39 7.62
C ALA A 585 3.79 -0.02 8.29
N PHE A 586 3.83 -0.43 9.55
CA PHE A 586 2.62 -0.74 10.32
C PHE A 586 2.13 0.43 11.16
N SER A 587 2.80 1.59 11.15
CA SER A 587 2.59 2.70 12.11
C SER A 587 2.54 2.24 13.58
N ALA A 588 3.31 1.21 13.93
CA ALA A 588 3.26 0.51 15.21
C ALA A 588 3.41 1.45 16.42
N GLN A 589 2.41 1.57 17.31
CA GLN A 589 2.43 2.52 18.44
C GLN A 589 3.53 2.21 19.45
N ASP A 590 3.81 0.92 19.68
CA ASP A 590 4.84 0.48 20.61
C ASP A 590 6.23 0.45 19.96
N LEU A 591 7.01 1.51 20.18
CA LEU A 591 8.38 1.65 19.68
C LEU A 591 9.39 0.72 20.36
N THR A 592 8.99 -0.05 21.37
CA THR A 592 9.85 -1.06 22.01
C THR A 592 9.79 -2.40 21.28
N LYS A 593 8.80 -2.60 20.39
CA LYS A 593 8.69 -3.82 19.60
C LYS A 593 9.85 -3.98 18.62
N GLN A 594 10.27 -5.23 18.48
CA GLN A 594 11.35 -5.63 17.58
C GLN A 594 10.84 -6.63 16.56
N PHE A 595 11.33 -6.51 15.33
CA PHE A 595 11.07 -7.48 14.28
C PHE A 595 12.01 -8.67 14.46
N VAL A 596 11.55 -9.71 15.16
CA VAL A 596 12.35 -10.89 15.49
C VAL A 596 12.29 -11.89 14.34
N LEU A 597 13.45 -12.25 13.82
CA LEU A 597 13.55 -13.16 12.68
C LEU A 597 13.58 -14.64 13.12
N ILE A 598 13.59 -14.97 14.40
CA ILE A 598 13.60 -16.36 14.89
C ILE A 598 12.25 -16.73 15.47
N GLY A 599 11.63 -17.79 14.94
CA GLY A 599 10.38 -18.34 15.44
C GLY A 599 10.51 -19.79 15.87
N PHE A 600 10.10 -20.09 17.10
CA PHE A 600 10.08 -21.46 17.63
C PHE A 600 8.70 -22.13 17.58
N ASN A 601 7.70 -21.46 16.99
CA ASN A 601 6.30 -21.93 17.00
C ASN A 601 5.92 -22.73 15.74
N SER A 602 6.89 -23.41 15.13
CA SER A 602 6.69 -24.14 13.88
C SER A 602 6.52 -25.64 14.14
N PRO A 603 5.48 -26.31 13.60
CA PRO A 603 5.30 -27.75 13.76
C PRO A 603 6.45 -28.56 13.14
N TYR A 604 7.16 -27.97 12.17
CA TYR A 604 8.35 -28.56 11.54
C TYR A 604 9.50 -28.84 12.52
N LEU A 605 9.55 -28.16 13.67
CA LEU A 605 10.56 -28.44 14.70
C LEU A 605 10.43 -29.85 15.28
N ILE A 606 9.21 -30.39 15.31
CA ILE A 606 8.94 -31.77 15.74
C ILE A 606 9.11 -32.72 14.56
N TYR A 607 8.69 -32.31 13.36
CA TYR A 607 8.77 -33.17 12.18
C TYR A 607 10.20 -33.45 11.73
N ILE A 608 11.13 -32.50 11.78
CA ILE A 608 12.52 -32.70 11.32
C ILE A 608 13.20 -33.86 12.06
N PRO A 609 13.25 -33.92 13.41
CA PRO A 609 13.83 -35.06 14.12
C PRO A 609 13.19 -36.40 13.74
N VAL A 610 11.86 -36.45 13.63
CA VAL A 610 11.13 -37.66 13.24
C VAL A 610 11.50 -38.09 11.82
N ILE A 611 11.51 -37.15 10.87
CA ILE A 611 11.89 -37.37 9.48
C ILE A 611 13.33 -37.89 9.38
N ILE A 612 14.28 -37.30 10.12
CA ILE A 612 15.69 -37.77 10.14
C ILE A 612 15.77 -39.23 10.56
N ILE A 613 15.05 -39.63 11.63
CA ILE A 613 15.03 -41.01 12.11
C ILE A 613 14.39 -41.94 11.06
N CYS A 614 13.20 -41.58 10.56
CA CYS A 614 12.49 -42.37 9.56
C CYS A 614 13.32 -42.58 8.28
N ILE A 615 13.90 -41.49 7.74
CA ILE A 615 14.76 -41.52 6.56
C ILE A 615 15.99 -42.41 6.80
N SER A 616 16.63 -42.27 7.96
CA SER A 616 17.82 -43.05 8.29
C SER A 616 17.51 -44.55 8.34
N LEU A 617 16.36 -44.92 8.92
CA LEU A 617 15.90 -46.30 8.96
C LEU A 617 15.56 -46.83 7.56
N VAL A 618 14.84 -46.07 6.75
CA VAL A 618 14.52 -46.45 5.36
C VAL A 618 15.79 -46.61 4.53
N ALA A 619 16.72 -45.67 4.62
CA ALA A 619 17.99 -45.68 3.89
C ALA A 619 18.88 -46.89 4.26
N MET A 620 18.74 -47.42 5.48
CA MET A 620 19.46 -48.61 5.93
C MET A 620 18.92 -49.91 5.32
N LEU A 621 17.64 -49.98 4.92
CA LEU A 621 17.01 -51.23 4.49
C LEU A 621 17.68 -51.87 3.25
N PRO A 622 17.94 -51.15 2.14
CA PRO A 622 18.55 -51.76 0.96
C PRO A 622 19.93 -52.41 1.23
N PRO A 623 20.91 -51.72 1.83
CA PRO A 623 22.22 -52.34 2.07
C PRO A 623 22.16 -53.48 3.10
N LEU A 624 21.27 -53.38 4.10
CA LEU A 624 21.10 -54.41 5.11
C LEU A 624 20.54 -55.71 4.50
N LEU A 625 19.50 -55.60 3.66
CA LEU A 625 18.90 -56.75 2.97
C LEU A 625 19.92 -57.44 2.05
N MET A 626 20.73 -56.66 1.34
CA MET A 626 21.81 -57.20 0.51
C MET A 626 22.89 -57.89 1.32
N SER A 627 23.22 -57.38 2.51
CA SER A 627 24.20 -57.98 3.42
C SER A 627 23.74 -59.32 4.01
N ILE A 628 22.49 -59.39 4.50
CA ILE A 628 21.96 -60.57 5.20
C ILE A 628 21.81 -61.79 4.26
N ARG A 629 21.58 -61.54 2.97
CA ARG A 629 21.44 -62.59 1.95
C ARG A 629 22.77 -63.26 1.55
N ARG A 630 23.91 -62.68 1.92
CA ARG A 630 25.25 -63.22 1.55
C ARG A 630 25.63 -64.44 2.39
N ASN A 631 26.46 -65.31 1.82
CA ASN A 631 26.96 -66.51 2.48
C ASN A 631 28.15 -66.15 3.40
N PRO A 632 28.11 -66.50 4.69
CA PRO A 632 29.16 -66.15 5.65
C PRO A 632 30.54 -66.72 5.29
N ILE A 633 30.60 -67.84 4.57
CA ILE A 633 31.87 -68.45 4.13
C ILE A 633 32.57 -67.54 3.10
N ASN A 634 31.81 -66.93 2.20
CA ASN A 634 32.36 -66.03 1.17
C ASN A 634 32.86 -64.71 1.79
N ASP A 635 32.16 -64.21 2.81
CA ASP A 635 32.56 -62.98 3.51
C ASP A 635 33.81 -63.17 4.39
N MET A 636 34.14 -64.41 4.80
CA MET A 636 35.39 -64.74 5.49
C MET A 636 36.57 -65.05 4.55
N ARG A 637 36.28 -65.51 3.31
CA ARG A 637 37.30 -65.97 2.34
C ARG A 637 37.88 -64.84 1.47
N GLN A 638 37.19 -63.73 1.31
CA GLN A 638 37.67 -62.60 0.49
C GLN A 638 38.72 -61.77 1.26
N GLU A 639 39.96 -61.82 0.76
CA GLU A 639 40.94 -60.72 0.80
C GLU A 639 41.08 -60.13 -0.60
#